data_AF-A0A8X9A5W2-F1
#
_entry.id   AF-A0A8X9A5W2-F1
#
_cell.length_a   1.000
_cell.length_b   1.000
_cell.length_c   1.000
_cell.angle_alpha   90.00
_cell.angle_beta   90.00
_cell.angle_gamma   90.00
#
_symmetry.space_group_name_H-M   'P 1'
#
loop_
_entity.id
_entity.type
_entity.pdbx_description
1 polymer ?
#
loop_
_entity_poly.entity_id
_entity_poly.type
_entity_poly.pdbx_seq_one_letter_code
_entity_poly.pdbx_strand_id
1 'polypeptide(L)'
;MDWQFANLTKICLDHRSRQQHQCKKSLLQRIYKRGSCTFIIFLYIISAICPVRSVTFNDTNQDFRPKKMKLIRAHLARINKPSVKTIQACSCDMPYSSVYFSPDGDIIDCVPSHKQPAFDHPKLKGQKPLDPPQRLRGRKTRVYEENFQMWSMSNEFCPQGTIPLRRTRAKDVARAANVQTFGKKIRPVVRDTSSNGHEHAVGYVSGDEYYGAKASINVWAPVVSNQYEFSLSQMWVIAGSFGDDLNTIEAGWQVSPELYGDNYPRFFTYWTSDAYQATGCYNLLCSGFVQTNNKIAIGAAISPTSSYNGGQFDISLLVWKDPKHGNWWLEFGNGVLVGYWPSFLFTHLRDHATMVQFGGEIVNSESSSSHTSTQMGSGHFAGEGFGKASYFRNLQVVDWDNNLMPLSNLRVLADHPNCYDIQGGINKVYLGACKCGDPTMYEAYWKKAGQRCSVTMSGFQSLSYFGDAKTLCWFMEKKLEDEIRKLHKVAGNAVVDARHIVVGTGSSQLILAGLYALA
;
A
#
# COMPACT_ATOMS: atom_id res chain seq x y z
N MET A 1 6.75 30.68 -52.90
CA MET A 1 5.45 30.19 -52.38
C MET A 1 5.76 29.15 -51.31
N ASP A 2 6.41 29.48 -50.21
CA ASP A 2 6.16 30.52 -49.20
C ASP A 2 4.80 30.44 -48.52
N TRP A 3 4.88 30.10 -47.22
CA TRP A 3 3.93 30.31 -46.13
C TRP A 3 2.68 29.43 -46.06
N GLN A 4 2.72 28.45 -45.16
CA GLN A 4 1.83 28.27 -44.00
C GLN A 4 1.76 26.80 -43.59
N PHE A 5 2.37 26.44 -42.46
CA PHE A 5 1.83 25.45 -41.49
C PHE A 5 2.72 25.46 -40.23
N ALA A 6 2.69 26.59 -39.52
CA ALA A 6 3.02 26.72 -38.12
C ALA A 6 1.92 27.60 -37.50
N ASN A 7 1.46 27.25 -36.28
CA ASN A 7 0.26 27.75 -35.56
C ASN A 7 -1.01 26.94 -35.90
N LEU A 8 -1.81 26.36 -34.98
CA LEU A 8 -2.14 26.76 -33.61
C LEU A 8 -2.82 25.58 -32.87
N THR A 9 -2.05 24.61 -32.35
CA THR A 9 -2.53 23.66 -31.31
C THR A 9 -2.31 24.24 -29.91
N LYS A 10 -2.52 25.55 -29.79
CA LYS A 10 -2.60 26.31 -28.53
C LYS A 10 -4.05 26.67 -28.22
N ILE A 11 -4.97 25.76 -28.54
CA ILE A 11 -6.41 25.91 -28.32
C ILE A 11 -6.86 24.73 -27.46
N CYS A 12 -6.59 24.84 -26.16
CA CYS A 12 -7.34 24.21 -25.06
C CYS A 12 -6.80 24.64 -23.68
N LEU A 13 -5.66 25.34 -23.61
CA LEU A 13 -5.08 25.81 -22.35
C LEU A 13 -5.22 27.32 -22.07
N ASP A 14 -5.84 28.11 -22.95
CA ASP A 14 -5.98 29.57 -22.75
C ASP A 14 -7.43 30.06 -22.57
N HIS A 15 -8.41 29.16 -22.47
CA HIS A 15 -9.83 29.55 -22.32
C HIS A 15 -10.37 29.56 -20.88
N ARG A 16 -9.57 29.14 -19.88
CA ARG A 16 -9.98 29.16 -18.46
C ARG A 16 -9.37 30.29 -17.63
N SER A 17 -8.35 30.99 -18.13
CA SER A 17 -7.69 32.09 -17.40
C SER A 17 -8.38 33.46 -17.58
N ARG A 18 -9.13 33.67 -18.68
CA ARG A 18 -9.75 34.97 -18.98
C ARG A 18 -11.16 35.19 -18.42
N GLN A 19 -11.90 34.16 -18.02
CA GLN A 19 -13.26 34.36 -17.43
C GLN A 19 -13.27 34.64 -15.92
N GLN A 20 -12.21 34.32 -15.17
CA GLN A 20 -12.17 34.58 -13.71
C GLN A 20 -11.67 35.98 -13.31
N HIS A 21 -11.05 36.73 -14.22
CA HIS A 21 -10.60 38.10 -13.95
C HIS A 21 -11.61 39.19 -14.34
N GLN A 22 -12.63 38.88 -15.15
CA GLN A 22 -13.65 39.86 -15.54
C GLN A 22 -14.87 39.91 -14.58
N CYS A 23 -15.08 38.90 -13.73
CA CYS A 23 -16.19 38.91 -12.76
C CYS A 23 -15.82 39.55 -11.39
N LYS A 24 -14.54 39.78 -11.08
CA LYS A 24 -14.11 40.39 -9.81
C LYS A 24 -13.96 41.92 -9.84
N LYS A 25 -13.91 42.56 -11.02
CA LYS A 25 -13.79 44.02 -11.11
C LYS A 25 -15.13 44.77 -11.14
N SER A 26 -16.26 44.12 -11.44
CA SER A 26 -17.56 44.79 -11.52
C SER A 26 -18.32 44.93 -10.18
N LEU A 27 -17.99 44.11 -9.16
CA LEU A 27 -18.66 44.16 -7.85
C LEU A 27 -18.02 45.19 -6.90
N LEU A 28 -16.71 45.41 -7.01
CA LEU A 28 -15.94 46.32 -6.14
C LEU A 28 -16.09 47.81 -6.50
N GLN A 29 -16.57 48.15 -7.70
CA GLN A 29 -16.81 49.54 -8.10
C GLN A 29 -18.24 50.05 -7.86
N ARG A 30 -19.17 49.19 -7.40
CA ARG A 30 -20.56 49.58 -7.10
C ARG A 30 -20.88 49.83 -5.62
N ILE A 31 -19.99 49.51 -4.70
CA ILE A 31 -20.23 49.69 -3.25
C ILE A 31 -19.64 51.02 -2.72
N TYR A 32 -18.74 51.68 -3.47
CA TYR A 32 -18.05 52.88 -2.99
C TYR A 32 -18.78 54.22 -3.24
N LYS A 33 -20.04 54.19 -3.70
CA LYS A 33 -20.82 55.41 -3.97
C LYS A 33 -22.29 55.23 -3.59
N ARG A 34 -22.58 55.26 -2.29
CA ARG A 34 -23.73 55.99 -1.68
C ARG A 34 -23.99 55.52 -0.24
N GLY A 35 -23.83 56.45 0.70
CA GLY A 35 -24.38 56.40 2.06
C GLY A 35 -23.65 55.45 3.02
N SER A 36 -23.40 55.76 4.28
CA SER A 36 -23.93 56.83 5.10
C SER A 36 -23.09 56.89 6.39
N CYS A 37 -22.91 58.07 6.98
CA CYS A 37 -22.19 58.31 8.24
C CYS A 37 -22.71 57.52 9.45
N THR A 38 -23.74 56.70 9.30
CA THR A 38 -24.33 55.84 10.32
C THR A 38 -23.51 54.60 10.66
N PHE A 39 -22.64 54.10 9.77
CA PHE A 39 -21.88 52.86 10.02
C PHE A 39 -20.68 53.05 10.96
N ILE A 40 -20.07 54.24 10.99
CA ILE A 40 -18.91 54.55 11.83
C ILE A 40 -19.34 54.79 13.29
N ILE A 41 -20.54 55.35 13.49
CA ILE A 41 -21.11 55.54 14.83
C ILE A 41 -21.49 54.18 15.45
N PHE A 42 -21.95 53.22 14.65
CA PHE A 42 -22.28 51.86 15.11
C PHE A 42 -21.04 51.09 15.59
N LEU A 43 -19.89 51.28 14.93
CA LEU A 43 -18.61 50.67 15.34
C LEU A 43 -18.04 51.27 16.63
N TYR A 44 -18.28 52.56 16.89
CA TYR A 44 -17.85 53.22 18.14
C TYR A 44 -18.73 52.88 19.35
N ILE A 45 -20.01 52.56 19.15
CA ILE A 45 -20.91 52.15 20.24
C ILE A 45 -20.65 50.69 20.66
N ILE A 46 -20.29 49.81 19.71
CA ILE A 46 -19.97 48.41 20.03
C ILE A 46 -18.65 48.27 20.82
N SER A 47 -17.66 49.14 20.59
CA SER A 47 -16.41 49.12 21.35
C SER A 47 -16.55 49.65 22.79
N ALA A 48 -17.63 50.37 23.11
CA ALA A 48 -17.89 50.92 24.44
C ALA A 48 -18.69 49.98 25.36
N ILE A 49 -19.33 48.92 24.84
CA ILE A 49 -20.26 48.06 25.61
C ILE A 49 -19.68 46.66 25.90
N CYS A 50 -18.54 46.28 25.30
CA CYS A 50 -17.86 45.01 25.58
C CYS A 50 -16.60 45.24 26.43
N PRO A 51 -16.61 45.01 27.76
CA PRO A 51 -15.36 44.93 28.51
C PRO A 51 -14.61 43.70 28.00
N VAL A 52 -13.47 43.93 27.35
CA VAL A 52 -12.48 42.88 27.06
C VAL A 52 -11.98 42.38 28.41
N ARG A 53 -12.59 41.30 28.92
CA ARG A 53 -11.93 40.46 29.92
C ARG A 53 -10.75 39.80 29.21
N SER A 54 -9.55 40.31 29.47
CA SER A 54 -8.33 39.55 29.26
C SER A 54 -8.41 38.31 30.15
N VAL A 55 -8.80 37.18 29.55
CA VAL A 55 -8.51 35.88 30.15
C VAL A 55 -7.00 35.73 30.04
N THR A 56 -6.31 36.03 31.13
CA THR A 56 -4.93 35.61 31.32
C THR A 56 -4.94 34.08 31.32
N PHE A 57 -4.63 33.48 30.17
CA PHE A 57 -4.21 32.09 30.13
C PHE A 57 -2.93 32.01 30.94
N ASN A 58 -3.01 31.45 32.16
CA ASN A 58 -1.85 31.12 32.95
C ASN A 58 -0.93 30.23 32.10
N ASP A 59 0.28 30.73 31.84
CA ASP A 59 1.29 30.11 31.00
C ASP A 59 2.00 28.97 31.77
N THR A 60 1.27 27.91 32.11
CA THR A 60 1.85 26.68 32.70
C THR A 60 2.50 25.78 31.64
N ASN A 61 2.55 26.20 30.37
CA ASN A 61 3.00 25.38 29.24
C ASN A 61 4.48 25.52 28.87
N GLN A 62 5.22 26.50 29.42
CA GLN A 62 6.64 26.66 29.10
C GLN A 62 7.53 25.53 29.66
N ASP A 63 7.18 24.95 30.83
CA ASP A 63 7.97 23.90 31.48
C ASP A 63 7.65 22.47 30.95
N PHE A 64 6.51 22.30 30.27
CA PHE A 64 6.07 21.03 29.68
C PHE A 64 6.81 20.68 28.38
N ARG A 65 7.11 21.67 27.54
CA ARG A 65 7.82 21.48 26.26
C ARG A 65 9.23 20.89 26.41
N PRO A 66 10.12 21.37 27.31
CA PRO A 66 11.44 20.78 27.48
C PRO A 66 11.39 19.38 28.08
N LYS A 67 10.47 19.11 29.02
CA LYS A 67 10.26 17.78 29.63
C LYS A 67 9.78 16.74 28.59
N LYS A 68 8.75 17.07 27.79
CA LYS A 68 8.27 16.18 26.71
C LYS A 68 9.37 15.93 25.67
N MET A 69 10.16 16.94 25.30
CA MET A 69 11.25 16.77 24.34
C MET A 69 12.38 15.86 24.87
N LYS A 70 12.70 15.93 26.16
CA LYS A 70 13.66 15.03 26.81
C LYS A 70 13.17 13.57 26.75
N LEU A 71 11.89 13.34 27.03
CA LEU A 71 11.26 12.01 26.92
C LEU A 71 11.29 11.50 25.47
N ILE A 72 10.95 12.35 24.49
CA ILE A 72 11.01 11.99 23.07
C ILE A 72 12.43 11.58 22.67
N ARG A 73 13.46 12.35 23.04
CA ARG A 73 14.86 12.01 22.72
C ARG A 73 15.27 10.67 23.33
N ALA A 74 14.91 10.42 24.58
CA ALA A 74 15.18 9.14 25.24
C ALA A 74 14.44 7.98 24.55
N HIS A 75 13.19 8.18 24.16
CA HIS A 75 12.40 7.18 23.44
C HIS A 75 13.01 6.87 22.06
N LEU A 76 13.38 7.90 21.30
CA LEU A 76 14.01 7.76 19.98
C LEU A 76 15.33 7.00 20.04
N ALA A 77 16.17 7.28 21.04
CA ALA A 77 17.44 6.58 21.25
C ALA A 77 17.25 5.08 21.54
N ARG A 78 16.08 4.69 22.08
CA ARG A 78 15.74 3.29 22.33
C ARG A 78 15.30 2.57 21.05
N ILE A 79 14.42 3.19 20.26
CA ILE A 79 13.77 2.54 19.10
C ILE A 79 14.60 2.63 17.82
N ASN A 80 15.30 3.74 17.57
CA ASN A 80 16.17 3.89 16.41
C ASN A 80 17.52 3.25 16.75
N LYS A 81 17.82 2.15 16.08
CA LYS A 81 19.05 1.38 16.32
C LYS A 81 20.20 1.91 15.46
N PRO A 82 21.47 1.75 15.90
CA PRO A 82 22.62 2.13 15.10
C PRO A 82 22.62 1.43 13.74
N SER A 83 22.67 2.22 12.67
CA SER A 83 22.67 1.75 11.28
C SER A 83 24.08 1.64 10.72
N VAL A 84 24.32 0.63 9.88
CA VAL A 84 25.57 0.54 9.09
C VAL A 84 25.48 1.34 7.79
N LYS A 85 24.27 1.58 7.31
CA LYS A 85 23.95 2.33 6.10
C LYS A 85 22.59 2.99 6.28
N THR A 86 22.43 4.20 5.77
CA THR A 86 21.15 4.88 5.72
C THR A 86 20.80 5.13 4.25
N ILE A 87 19.60 4.75 3.85
CA ILE A 87 19.06 4.95 2.51
C ILE A 87 18.01 6.06 2.62
N GLN A 88 18.20 7.11 1.85
CA GLN A 88 17.23 8.16 1.60
C GLN A 88 17.09 8.15 0.08
N ALA A 89 15.92 7.85 -0.47
CA ALA A 89 15.83 7.67 -1.92
C ALA A 89 16.07 9.02 -2.63
N CYS A 90 17.31 9.24 -3.06
CA CYS A 90 17.68 10.27 -4.01
C CYS A 90 17.58 9.66 -5.41
N SER A 91 16.83 10.28 -6.32
CA SER A 91 17.04 10.00 -7.75
C SER A 91 18.37 10.61 -8.17
N CYS A 92 19.28 9.78 -8.69
CA CYS A 92 20.48 10.25 -9.37
C CYS A 92 20.06 10.92 -10.69
N ASP A 93 20.25 12.23 -10.79
CA ASP A 93 20.83 12.94 -11.93
C ASP A 93 20.57 14.46 -11.79
N MET A 94 21.58 15.19 -11.31
CA MET A 94 22.00 16.53 -11.78
C MET A 94 23.02 17.15 -10.80
N PRO A 95 24.10 17.77 -11.29
CA PRO A 95 25.11 18.39 -10.46
C PRO A 95 24.75 19.86 -10.19
N TYR A 96 23.83 20.13 -9.26
CA TYR A 96 23.81 21.40 -8.51
C TYR A 96 22.86 21.31 -7.31
N SER A 97 23.45 21.40 -6.11
CA SER A 97 22.82 21.63 -4.79
C SER A 97 21.28 21.68 -4.75
N SER A 98 20.64 20.51 -4.65
CA SER A 98 19.32 20.34 -4.04
C SER A 98 19.16 18.88 -3.62
N VAL A 99 19.03 18.65 -2.31
CA VAL A 99 18.88 17.31 -1.72
C VAL A 99 17.44 16.87 -1.96
N TYR A 100 17.22 15.95 -2.89
CA TYR A 100 15.89 15.39 -3.15
C TYR A 100 15.70 14.13 -2.32
N PHE A 101 14.67 14.16 -1.46
CA PHE A 101 14.27 13.05 -0.57
C PHE A 101 13.41 12.04 -1.34
N SER A 102 13.21 10.85 -0.74
CA SER A 102 12.22 9.91 -1.27
C SER A 102 10.86 10.61 -1.40
N PRO A 103 9.99 10.25 -2.37
CA PRO A 103 8.71 10.95 -2.56
C PRO A 103 7.84 11.01 -1.29
N ASP A 104 7.96 10.01 -0.41
CA ASP A 104 7.32 9.93 0.91
C ASP A 104 8.14 10.53 2.07
N GLY A 105 9.38 10.94 1.81
CA GLY A 105 10.28 11.52 2.79
C GLY A 105 10.80 10.55 3.84
N ASP A 106 10.70 9.24 3.63
CA ASP A 106 11.20 8.21 4.53
C ASP A 106 12.74 8.14 4.56
N ILE A 107 13.26 7.69 5.70
CA ILE A 107 14.68 7.37 5.90
C ILE A 107 14.74 5.94 6.38
N ILE A 108 15.44 5.09 5.64
CA ILE A 108 15.59 3.67 5.94
C ILE A 108 16.99 3.42 6.49
N ASP A 109 17.05 2.96 7.74
CA ASP A 109 18.28 2.60 8.42
C ASP A 109 18.52 1.10 8.30
N CYS A 110 19.63 0.71 7.70
CA CYS A 110 20.06 -0.68 7.64
C CYS A 110 20.71 -1.05 8.97
N VAL A 111 19.97 -1.77 9.80
CA VAL A 111 20.39 -2.17 11.15
C VAL A 111 20.87 -3.62 11.12
N PRO A 112 22.03 -3.97 11.72
CA PRO A 112 22.44 -5.36 11.84
C PRO A 112 21.32 -6.23 12.44
N SER A 113 21.05 -7.37 11.82
CA SER A 113 19.85 -8.16 12.12
C SER A 113 19.75 -8.59 13.59
N HIS A 114 20.87 -8.79 14.28
CA HIS A 114 20.92 -9.14 15.71
C HIS A 114 20.86 -7.94 16.67
N LYS A 115 20.83 -6.70 16.16
CA LYS A 115 20.72 -5.44 16.94
C LYS A 115 19.37 -4.75 16.76
N GLN A 116 18.44 -5.38 16.04
CA GLN A 116 17.09 -4.84 15.83
C GLN A 116 16.28 -4.76 17.14
N PRO A 117 15.19 -3.97 17.19
CA PRO A 117 14.37 -3.77 18.39
C PRO A 117 13.85 -5.06 19.05
N ALA A 118 13.65 -6.14 18.28
CA ALA A 118 13.24 -7.44 18.80
C ALA A 118 14.12 -7.95 19.95
N PHE A 119 15.44 -7.74 19.85
CA PHE A 119 16.43 -8.25 20.81
C PHE A 119 16.55 -7.41 22.10
N ASP A 120 15.77 -6.34 22.23
CA ASP A 120 15.58 -5.68 23.53
C ASP A 120 14.69 -6.52 24.45
N HIS A 121 13.94 -7.49 23.92
CA HIS A 121 13.13 -8.39 24.73
C HIS A 121 14.01 -9.29 25.62
N PRO A 122 13.73 -9.42 26.94
CA PRO A 122 14.57 -10.20 27.86
C PRO A 122 14.84 -11.63 27.41
N LYS A 123 13.82 -12.30 26.83
CA LYS A 123 13.93 -13.68 26.32
C LYS A 123 14.64 -13.82 24.97
N LEU A 124 14.86 -12.73 24.23
CA LEU A 124 15.56 -12.76 22.93
C LEU A 124 16.98 -12.18 23.05
N LYS A 125 17.25 -11.37 24.07
CA LYS A 125 18.51 -10.66 24.23
C LYS A 125 19.72 -11.61 24.09
N GLY A 126 20.65 -11.25 23.20
CA GLY A 126 21.85 -12.03 22.92
C GLY A 126 21.68 -13.16 21.90
N GLN A 127 20.47 -13.41 21.42
CA GLN A 127 20.21 -14.39 20.35
C GLN A 127 20.40 -13.76 18.96
N LYS A 128 20.38 -14.62 17.94
CA LYS A 128 20.38 -14.22 16.53
C LYS A 128 19.03 -14.63 15.91
N PRO A 129 18.63 -14.00 14.79
CA PRO A 129 17.46 -14.45 14.04
C PRO A 129 17.60 -15.92 13.64
N LEU A 130 16.49 -16.67 13.68
CA LEU A 130 16.46 -18.06 13.28
C LEU A 130 16.63 -18.22 11.76
N ASP A 131 17.08 -19.41 11.37
CA ASP A 131 17.08 -19.82 9.97
C ASP A 131 15.64 -19.87 9.40
N PRO A 132 15.48 -19.72 8.08
CA PRO A 132 14.18 -19.84 7.42
C PRO A 132 13.40 -21.11 7.82
N PRO A 133 12.07 -21.03 7.98
CA PRO A 133 11.26 -22.17 8.38
C PRO A 133 11.08 -23.15 7.23
N GLN A 134 10.51 -24.32 7.54
CA GLN A 134 10.03 -25.23 6.50
C GLN A 134 8.91 -24.55 5.70
N ARG A 135 9.01 -24.59 4.36
CA ARG A 135 7.97 -24.06 3.48
C ARG A 135 6.75 -25.00 3.46
N LEU A 136 5.58 -24.41 3.22
CA LEU A 136 4.33 -25.13 3.01
C LEU A 136 4.47 -26.19 1.90
N ARG A 137 3.82 -27.34 2.06
CA ARG A 137 3.93 -28.47 1.12
C ARG A 137 3.43 -28.08 -0.28
N GLY A 138 4.12 -28.58 -1.32
CA GLY A 138 3.72 -28.40 -2.73
C GLY A 138 3.94 -27.02 -3.34
N ARG A 139 4.49 -26.05 -2.60
CA ARG A 139 4.67 -24.68 -3.10
C ARG A 139 6.02 -24.49 -3.80
N LYS A 140 5.98 -24.23 -5.12
CA LYS A 140 7.13 -23.75 -5.89
C LYS A 140 7.28 -22.24 -5.67
N THR A 141 8.36 -21.81 -5.02
CA THR A 141 8.71 -20.39 -4.92
C THR A 141 9.18 -19.89 -6.28
N ARG A 142 8.41 -18.98 -6.89
CA ARG A 142 8.93 -18.10 -7.94
C ARG A 142 9.16 -16.74 -7.29
N VAL A 143 10.40 -16.48 -6.90
CA VAL A 143 10.82 -15.17 -6.39
C VAL A 143 10.86 -14.22 -7.58
N TYR A 144 9.70 -13.67 -7.95
CA TYR A 144 9.67 -12.44 -8.72
C TYR A 144 9.81 -11.30 -7.73
N GLU A 145 10.82 -10.45 -7.94
CA GLU A 145 11.05 -9.26 -7.14
C GLU A 145 10.02 -8.20 -7.54
N GLU A 146 8.81 -8.32 -7.01
CA GLU A 146 7.83 -7.26 -7.10
C GLU A 146 8.19 -6.20 -6.04
N ASN A 147 8.78 -5.09 -6.48
CA ASN A 147 9.11 -3.96 -5.62
C ASN A 147 7.85 -3.13 -5.36
N PHE A 148 7.21 -3.38 -4.22
CA PHE A 148 5.97 -2.71 -3.82
C PHE A 148 6.17 -1.52 -2.89
N GLN A 149 7.42 -1.11 -2.58
CA GLN A 149 7.68 -0.04 -1.62
C GLN A 149 8.44 1.12 -2.25
N MET A 150 7.99 2.35 -1.99
CA MET A 150 8.55 3.56 -2.65
C MET A 150 10.05 3.72 -2.41
N TRP A 151 10.55 3.40 -1.21
CA TRP A 151 11.98 3.49 -0.90
C TRP A 151 12.86 2.54 -1.74
N SER A 152 12.29 1.45 -2.27
CA SER A 152 13.00 0.48 -3.13
C SER A 152 13.00 0.86 -4.61
N MET A 153 12.35 1.96 -5.00
CA MET A 153 12.31 2.41 -6.40
C MET A 153 13.67 2.82 -6.96
N SER A 154 14.62 3.22 -6.11
CA SER A 154 16.02 3.46 -6.51
C SER A 154 16.81 2.18 -6.76
N ASN A 155 16.18 1.00 -6.60
CA ASN A 155 16.79 -0.32 -6.64
C ASN A 155 17.93 -0.51 -5.61
N GLU A 156 17.93 0.31 -4.56
CA GLU A 156 18.89 0.25 -3.47
C GLU A 156 18.29 -0.48 -2.27
N PHE A 157 18.95 -1.55 -1.82
CA PHE A 157 18.52 -2.37 -0.69
C PHE A 157 19.56 -2.37 0.44
N CYS A 158 19.13 -2.79 1.63
CA CYS A 158 20.04 -2.98 2.74
C CYS A 158 20.99 -4.17 2.48
N PRO A 159 22.26 -4.10 2.95
CA PRO A 159 23.22 -5.17 2.75
C PRO A 159 22.79 -6.47 3.48
N GLN A 160 23.32 -7.60 3.03
CA GLN A 160 23.06 -8.89 3.67
C GLN A 160 23.47 -8.87 5.15
N GLY A 161 22.71 -9.55 5.99
CA GLY A 161 22.90 -9.54 7.45
C GLY A 161 22.36 -8.29 8.16
N THR A 162 21.67 -7.41 7.45
CA THR A 162 20.98 -6.24 8.02
C THR A 162 19.48 -6.26 7.69
N ILE A 163 18.70 -5.47 8.40
CA ILE A 163 17.28 -5.25 8.13
C ILE A 163 17.03 -3.76 7.85
N PRO A 164 16.12 -3.41 6.93
CA PRO A 164 15.67 -2.04 6.77
C PRO A 164 14.71 -1.67 7.92
N LEU A 165 15.08 -0.66 8.70
CA LEU A 165 14.27 -0.07 9.75
C LEU A 165 13.88 1.35 9.34
N ARG A 166 12.58 1.65 9.24
CA ARG A 166 12.14 3.03 9.01
C ARG A 166 12.45 3.89 10.23
N ARG A 167 13.24 4.94 10.05
CA ARG A 167 13.65 5.86 11.12
C ARG A 167 12.44 6.62 11.65
N THR A 168 12.18 6.50 12.95
CA THR A 168 11.15 7.31 13.63
C THR A 168 11.72 8.67 13.96
N ARG A 169 10.97 9.76 13.68
CA ARG A 169 11.41 11.14 13.94
C ARG A 169 10.74 11.71 15.18
N ALA A 170 11.33 12.78 15.74
CA ALA A 170 10.75 13.48 16.89
C ALA A 170 9.33 13.99 16.62
N LYS A 171 9.05 14.43 15.38
CA LYS A 171 7.70 14.84 14.97
C LYS A 171 6.69 13.68 15.04
N ASP A 172 7.13 12.44 14.88
CA ASP A 172 6.24 11.27 14.88
C ASP A 172 5.78 10.94 16.30
N VAL A 173 6.73 10.90 17.22
CA VAL A 173 6.45 10.68 18.64
C VAL A 173 5.72 11.87 19.27
N ALA A 174 5.93 13.09 18.76
CA ALA A 174 5.29 14.29 19.28
C ALA A 174 3.76 14.33 19.04
N ARG A 175 3.27 13.70 17.95
CA ARG A 175 1.84 13.60 17.61
C ARG A 175 1.07 12.73 18.59
N ALA A 176 1.71 11.68 19.10
CA ALA A 176 1.08 10.80 20.07
C ALA A 176 0.75 11.53 21.38
N ALA A 177 -0.39 11.15 21.97
CA ALA A 177 -0.83 11.65 23.26
C ALA A 177 0.20 11.34 24.38
N ASN A 178 0.81 10.16 24.34
CA ASN A 178 1.76 9.68 25.33
C ASN A 178 2.98 9.04 24.65
N VAL A 179 4.18 9.48 25.04
CA VAL A 179 5.47 9.07 24.47
C VAL A 179 5.82 7.62 24.86
N GLN A 180 5.44 7.21 26.08
CA GLN A 180 5.74 5.89 26.63
C GLN A 180 4.92 4.79 25.95
N THR A 181 3.74 5.14 25.44
CA THR A 181 2.81 4.21 24.77
C THR A 181 2.87 4.31 23.25
N PHE A 182 3.77 5.12 22.68
CA PHE A 182 3.95 5.21 21.23
C PHE A 182 4.22 3.82 20.62
N GLY A 183 3.45 3.46 19.60
CA GLY A 183 3.50 2.14 18.97
C GLY A 183 2.64 1.06 19.63
N LYS A 184 1.83 1.39 20.64
CA LYS A 184 0.79 0.51 21.21
C LYS A 184 -0.61 1.04 20.89
N LYS A 185 -1.59 0.15 20.68
CA LYS A 185 -3.02 0.51 20.70
C LYS A 185 -3.41 0.70 22.18
N ILE A 186 -3.97 1.86 22.54
CA ILE A 186 -4.28 2.23 23.94
C ILE A 186 -5.78 2.07 24.26
N ARG A 187 -6.59 1.65 23.28
CA ARG A 187 -8.03 1.44 23.46
C ARG A 187 -8.34 -0.05 23.29
N PRO A 188 -8.94 -0.72 24.29
CA PRO A 188 -9.35 -2.10 24.15
C PRO A 188 -10.39 -2.20 23.02
N VAL A 189 -10.20 -3.14 22.09
CA VAL A 189 -11.22 -3.49 21.10
C VAL A 189 -12.25 -4.36 21.82
N VAL A 190 -13.26 -3.74 22.42
CA VAL A 190 -14.41 -4.44 22.99
C VAL A 190 -15.43 -4.63 21.87
N ARG A 191 -15.72 -5.89 21.52
CA ARG A 191 -16.59 -6.22 20.38
C ARG A 191 -18.06 -5.89 20.60
N ASP A 192 -18.46 -5.60 21.84
CA ASP A 192 -19.87 -5.56 22.25
C ASP A 192 -20.51 -4.18 22.29
N THR A 193 -19.80 -3.12 21.91
CA THR A 193 -20.42 -1.80 21.76
C THR A 193 -19.81 -1.03 20.60
N SER A 194 -20.69 -0.39 19.83
CA SER A 194 -20.45 0.75 18.95
C SER A 194 -19.77 1.96 19.64
N SER A 195 -19.18 1.79 20.83
CA SER A 195 -18.77 2.89 21.73
C SER A 195 -17.28 3.22 21.69
N ASN A 196 -16.44 2.47 20.98
CA ASN A 196 -14.99 2.75 20.94
C ASN A 196 -14.56 3.53 19.69
N GLY A 197 -15.50 3.81 18.78
CA GLY A 197 -15.26 4.51 17.52
C GLY A 197 -14.61 3.65 16.44
N HIS A 198 -14.40 2.35 16.66
CA HIS A 198 -13.87 1.45 15.64
C HIS A 198 -15.02 0.79 14.88
N GLU A 199 -14.96 0.81 13.56
CA GLU A 199 -15.97 0.20 12.70
C GLU A 199 -15.34 -0.76 11.70
N HIS A 200 -15.97 -1.93 11.53
CA HIS A 200 -15.40 -3.04 10.76
C HIS A 200 -16.31 -3.47 9.61
N ALA A 201 -15.68 -3.87 8.52
CA ALA A 201 -16.29 -4.68 7.46
C ALA A 201 -15.37 -5.84 7.14
N VAL A 202 -15.72 -7.04 7.60
CA VAL A 202 -14.83 -8.22 7.64
C VAL A 202 -15.50 -9.48 7.15
N GLY A 203 -14.74 -10.28 6.40
CA GLY A 203 -15.00 -11.68 6.16
C GLY A 203 -14.22 -12.54 7.16
N TYR A 204 -14.83 -13.56 7.74
CA TYR A 204 -14.20 -14.40 8.75
C TYR A 204 -14.53 -15.88 8.62
N VAL A 205 -13.60 -16.70 9.11
CA VAL A 205 -13.80 -18.13 9.38
C VAL A 205 -13.47 -18.42 10.83
N SER A 206 -14.24 -19.32 11.44
CA SER A 206 -14.16 -19.64 12.86
C SER A 206 -14.70 -21.03 13.12
N GLY A 207 -14.24 -21.66 14.19
CA GLY A 207 -14.75 -22.94 14.68
C GLY A 207 -13.87 -24.15 14.35
N ASP A 208 -12.78 -23.94 13.63
CA ASP A 208 -11.73 -24.94 13.41
C ASP A 208 -10.38 -24.47 13.99
N GLU A 209 -9.38 -25.34 13.92
CA GLU A 209 -7.99 -25.01 14.24
C GLU A 209 -7.26 -24.50 12.99
N TYR A 210 -6.84 -23.25 13.02
CA TYR A 210 -6.11 -22.60 11.94
C TYR A 210 -4.64 -22.41 12.32
N TYR A 211 -3.74 -22.85 11.46
CA TYR A 211 -2.28 -22.72 11.64
C TYR A 211 -1.70 -21.61 10.77
N GLY A 212 -2.57 -20.80 10.15
CA GLY A 212 -2.16 -19.71 9.29
C GLY A 212 -3.28 -19.24 8.37
N ALA A 213 -2.99 -18.14 7.69
CA ALA A 213 -3.89 -17.47 6.79
C ALA A 213 -3.11 -16.78 5.67
N LYS A 214 -3.70 -16.74 4.48
CA LYS A 214 -3.14 -16.10 3.30
C LYS A 214 -4.22 -15.34 2.55
N ALA A 215 -3.87 -14.14 2.09
CA ALA A 215 -4.73 -13.33 1.26
C ALA A 215 -3.93 -12.42 0.32
N SER A 216 -4.53 -12.09 -0.81
CA SER A 216 -4.14 -10.94 -1.64
C SER A 216 -5.04 -9.76 -1.29
N ILE A 217 -4.45 -8.68 -0.79
CA ILE A 217 -5.10 -7.49 -0.25
C ILE A 217 -4.92 -6.35 -1.23
N ASN A 218 -6.02 -5.83 -1.77
CA ASN A 218 -6.00 -4.70 -2.68
C ASN A 218 -5.62 -3.41 -1.95
N VAL A 219 -4.71 -2.63 -2.54
CA VAL A 219 -4.13 -1.43 -1.92
C VAL A 219 -4.75 -0.17 -2.49
N TRP A 220 -5.29 0.68 -1.62
CA TRP A 220 -5.86 1.99 -1.94
C TRP A 220 -5.24 3.06 -1.04
N ALA A 221 -5.44 4.33 -1.40
CA ALA A 221 -5.10 5.47 -0.57
C ALA A 221 -6.40 6.16 -0.09
N PRO A 222 -7.15 5.56 0.85
CA PRO A 222 -8.40 6.14 1.35
C PRO A 222 -8.16 7.49 2.02
N VAL A 223 -9.12 8.40 1.86
CA VAL A 223 -9.14 9.68 2.57
C VAL A 223 -9.56 9.43 4.01
N VAL A 224 -8.75 9.90 4.95
CA VAL A 224 -9.06 9.92 6.39
C VAL A 224 -9.45 11.34 6.80
N SER A 225 -10.53 11.48 7.58
CA SER A 225 -11.17 12.76 7.87
C SER A 225 -10.31 13.69 8.74
N ASN A 226 -9.54 13.13 9.67
CA ASN A 226 -8.68 13.89 10.56
C ASN A 226 -7.44 13.08 10.98
N GLN A 227 -6.51 13.74 11.68
CA GLN A 227 -5.21 13.16 12.03
C GLN A 227 -5.25 12.03 13.07
N TYR A 228 -6.35 11.88 13.81
CA TYR A 228 -6.53 10.88 14.86
C TYR A 228 -7.36 9.67 14.39
N GLU A 229 -7.85 9.73 13.16
CA GLU A 229 -8.52 8.61 12.50
C GLU A 229 -7.52 7.82 11.65
N PHE A 230 -7.85 6.57 11.40
CA PHE A 230 -7.13 5.74 10.45
C PHE A 230 -8.11 4.92 9.62
N SER A 231 -7.62 4.45 8.49
CA SER A 231 -8.24 3.37 7.73
C SER A 231 -7.21 2.30 7.45
N LEU A 232 -7.58 1.04 7.64
CA LEU A 232 -6.71 -0.09 7.36
C LEU A 232 -7.44 -1.19 6.61
N SER A 233 -6.65 -2.05 5.98
CA SER A 233 -7.09 -3.28 5.33
C SER A 233 -6.09 -4.38 5.65
N GLN A 234 -6.55 -5.41 6.35
CA GLN A 234 -5.65 -6.40 6.93
C GLN A 234 -6.25 -7.79 7.07
N MET A 235 -5.37 -8.70 7.47
CA MET A 235 -5.69 -10.05 7.90
C MET A 235 -5.39 -10.18 9.39
N TRP A 236 -6.33 -10.76 10.13
CA TRP A 236 -6.19 -11.08 11.56
C TRP A 236 -6.11 -12.59 11.75
N VAL A 237 -5.13 -13.03 12.51
CA VAL A 237 -5.03 -14.39 13.05
C VAL A 237 -5.29 -14.30 14.55
N ILE A 238 -6.36 -14.93 15.02
CA ILE A 238 -6.97 -14.67 16.33
C ILE A 238 -7.13 -15.96 17.13
N ALA A 239 -6.83 -15.91 18.43
CA ALA A 239 -7.17 -16.94 19.40
C ALA A 239 -7.53 -16.32 20.77
N GLY A 240 -8.27 -17.05 21.59
CA GLY A 240 -8.77 -16.57 22.88
C GLY A 240 -10.10 -15.81 22.78
N SER A 241 -10.49 -15.13 23.86
CA SER A 241 -11.79 -14.47 23.99
C SER A 241 -11.67 -12.95 23.92
N PHE A 242 -12.62 -12.30 23.26
CA PHE A 242 -12.69 -10.83 23.22
C PHE A 242 -12.89 -10.27 24.65
N GLY A 243 -12.16 -9.21 25.00
CA GLY A 243 -12.28 -8.51 26.29
C GLY A 243 -11.29 -8.96 27.37
N ASP A 244 -10.91 -10.23 27.39
CA ASP A 244 -10.06 -10.80 28.45
C ASP A 244 -8.65 -11.15 27.96
N ASP A 245 -8.51 -12.22 27.18
CA ASP A 245 -7.22 -12.87 26.90
C ASP A 245 -6.92 -13.02 25.40
N LEU A 246 -7.57 -12.19 24.57
CA LEU A 246 -7.44 -12.19 23.11
C LEU A 246 -5.97 -12.06 22.66
N ASN A 247 -5.54 -12.99 21.82
CA ASN A 247 -4.27 -12.96 21.12
C ASN A 247 -4.53 -12.63 19.65
N THR A 248 -3.81 -11.65 19.10
CA THR A 248 -3.92 -11.32 17.67
C THR A 248 -2.56 -11.14 17.02
N ILE A 249 -2.47 -11.58 15.78
CA ILE A 249 -1.43 -11.20 14.83
C ILE A 249 -2.15 -10.53 13.65
N GLU A 250 -1.72 -9.32 13.32
CA GLU A 250 -2.32 -8.50 12.27
C GLU A 250 -1.27 -8.12 11.24
N ALA A 251 -1.60 -8.26 9.96
CA ALA A 251 -0.73 -7.85 8.86
C ALA A 251 -1.55 -7.32 7.68
N GLY A 252 -1.14 -6.17 7.14
CA GLY A 252 -1.90 -5.49 6.09
C GLY A 252 -1.28 -4.16 5.69
N TRP A 253 -2.10 -3.26 5.18
CA TRP A 253 -1.74 -1.87 4.94
C TRP A 253 -2.68 -0.92 5.68
N GLN A 254 -2.17 0.23 6.10
CA GLN A 254 -2.96 1.25 6.78
C GLN A 254 -2.56 2.66 6.35
N VAL A 255 -3.53 3.56 6.38
CA VAL A 255 -3.36 5.01 6.31
C VAL A 255 -3.61 5.54 7.72
N SER A 256 -2.54 5.96 8.41
CA SER A 256 -2.60 6.46 9.80
C SER A 256 -1.74 7.71 9.95
N PRO A 257 -2.33 8.91 9.83
CA PRO A 257 -1.59 10.17 9.96
C PRO A 257 -1.01 10.35 11.37
N GLU A 258 -1.68 9.86 12.41
CA GLU A 258 -1.14 9.88 13.77
C GLU A 258 0.20 9.15 13.84
N LEU A 259 0.27 7.93 13.29
CA LEU A 259 1.45 7.07 13.39
C LEU A 259 2.57 7.49 12.43
N TYR A 260 2.25 7.83 11.18
CA TYR A 260 3.24 8.08 10.12
C TYR A 260 3.43 9.55 9.76
N GLY A 261 2.41 10.38 9.97
CA GLY A 261 2.48 11.82 9.67
C GLY A 261 2.21 12.15 8.21
N ASP A 262 1.63 11.21 7.46
CA ASP A 262 1.24 11.31 6.07
C ASP A 262 -0.02 10.47 5.82
N ASN A 263 -0.51 10.52 4.58
CA ASN A 263 -1.70 9.79 4.12
C ASN A 263 -1.34 8.65 3.14
N TYR A 264 -0.09 8.17 3.15
CA TYR A 264 0.29 7.07 2.27
C TYR A 264 -0.16 5.73 2.87
N PRO A 265 -0.67 4.78 2.06
CA PRO A 265 -0.90 3.43 2.54
C PRO A 265 0.44 2.77 2.84
N ARG A 266 0.64 2.40 4.10
CA ARG A 266 1.91 1.86 4.59
C ARG A 266 1.73 0.41 5.02
N PHE A 267 2.66 -0.45 4.58
CA PHE A 267 2.68 -1.83 5.03
C PHE A 267 2.90 -1.86 6.53
N PHE A 268 2.07 -2.59 7.27
CA PHE A 268 2.21 -2.64 8.71
C PHE A 268 1.95 -4.03 9.25
N THR A 269 2.43 -4.20 10.49
CA THR A 269 2.11 -5.35 11.31
C THR A 269 1.73 -4.88 12.70
N TYR A 270 0.88 -5.67 13.36
CA TYR A 270 0.57 -5.51 14.78
C TYR A 270 0.45 -6.89 15.44
N TRP A 271 0.68 -6.96 16.74
CA TRP A 271 0.36 -8.15 17.53
C TRP A 271 -0.02 -7.72 18.94
N THR A 272 -0.79 -8.54 19.65
CA THR A 272 -1.05 -8.46 21.11
C THR A 272 -1.32 -9.86 21.65
N SER A 273 -1.10 -10.06 22.96
CA SER A 273 -1.43 -11.29 23.68
C SER A 273 -2.34 -11.10 24.89
N ASP A 274 -2.90 -9.90 25.05
CA ASP A 274 -3.72 -9.52 26.21
C ASP A 274 -4.85 -8.55 25.84
N ALA A 275 -5.55 -8.81 24.73
CA ALA A 275 -6.70 -8.02 24.30
C ALA A 275 -6.43 -6.50 24.22
N TYR A 276 -5.24 -6.12 23.74
CA TYR A 276 -4.84 -4.72 23.57
C TYR A 276 -4.72 -3.93 24.89
N GLN A 277 -4.55 -4.59 26.03
CA GLN A 277 -4.48 -3.94 27.34
C GLN A 277 -3.10 -3.35 27.63
N ALA A 278 -2.07 -4.20 27.75
CA ALA A 278 -0.71 -3.80 28.13
C ALA A 278 0.36 -4.25 27.12
N THR A 279 0.14 -5.38 26.44
CA THR A 279 1.05 -5.92 25.42
C THR A 279 0.73 -5.38 24.04
N GLY A 280 1.62 -5.73 23.11
CA GLY A 280 1.44 -5.49 21.70
C GLY A 280 2.25 -4.34 21.14
N CYS A 281 2.38 -4.37 19.81
CA CYS A 281 3.35 -3.53 19.13
C CYS A 281 3.04 -3.34 17.65
N TYR A 282 3.04 -2.08 17.20
CA TYR A 282 3.11 -1.74 15.80
C TYR A 282 4.53 -1.92 15.26
N ASN A 283 4.64 -2.63 14.14
CA ASN A 283 5.85 -2.75 13.34
C ASN A 283 7.07 -3.15 14.21
N LEU A 284 8.14 -2.35 14.15
CA LEU A 284 9.37 -2.49 14.94
C LEU A 284 9.51 -1.38 16.00
N LEU A 285 8.41 -0.73 16.43
CA LEU A 285 8.44 0.37 17.41
C LEU A 285 8.71 -0.12 18.85
N CYS A 286 8.63 -1.43 19.05
CA CYS A 286 8.80 -2.15 20.31
C CYS A 286 9.34 -3.55 19.99
N SER A 287 9.73 -4.28 21.03
CA SER A 287 10.23 -5.64 20.88
C SER A 287 9.07 -6.64 20.68
N GLY A 288 9.32 -7.70 19.92
CA GLY A 288 8.34 -8.77 19.67
C GLY A 288 8.52 -9.44 18.31
N PHE A 289 8.45 -8.67 17.23
CA PHE A 289 8.66 -9.19 15.88
C PHE A 289 10.14 -9.22 15.52
N VAL A 290 10.64 -10.37 15.03
CA VAL A 290 12.02 -10.54 14.56
C VAL A 290 12.03 -10.50 13.05
N GLN A 291 12.53 -9.41 12.46
CA GLN A 291 12.70 -9.28 11.02
C GLN A 291 13.97 -10.01 10.55
N THR A 292 13.89 -10.71 9.42
CA THR A 292 14.99 -11.51 8.86
C THR A 292 15.46 -11.03 7.50
N ASN A 293 14.61 -10.29 6.78
CA ASN A 293 14.87 -9.86 5.40
C ASN A 293 15.38 -8.42 5.29
N ASN A 294 16.21 -8.19 4.28
CA ASN A 294 16.88 -6.93 3.98
C ASN A 294 16.22 -6.08 2.86
N LYS A 295 15.08 -6.53 2.32
CA LYS A 295 14.39 -5.95 1.15
C LYS A 295 13.03 -5.31 1.46
N ILE A 296 12.38 -5.71 2.55
CA ILE A 296 11.05 -5.20 2.95
C ILE A 296 11.18 -4.39 4.24
N ALA A 297 10.83 -3.11 4.19
CA ALA A 297 10.78 -2.24 5.36
C ALA A 297 9.36 -2.19 5.93
N ILE A 298 9.13 -2.70 7.14
CA ILE A 298 7.82 -2.58 7.79
C ILE A 298 7.58 -1.11 8.16
N GLY A 299 6.38 -0.61 7.84
CA GLY A 299 6.00 0.79 8.01
C GLY A 299 6.33 1.68 6.82
N ALA A 300 7.00 1.17 5.79
CA ALA A 300 7.27 1.94 4.57
C ALA A 300 6.04 1.98 3.64
N ALA A 301 5.95 3.05 2.86
CA ALA A 301 4.80 3.30 2.00
C ALA A 301 4.78 2.39 0.77
N ILE A 302 3.58 1.92 0.45
CA ILE A 302 3.31 1.01 -0.67
C ILE A 302 3.03 1.81 -1.93
N SER A 303 3.63 1.40 -3.04
CA SER A 303 3.37 1.97 -4.37
C SER A 303 3.59 0.90 -5.44
N PRO A 304 2.81 0.91 -6.53
CA PRO A 304 1.66 1.80 -6.81
C PRO A 304 0.40 1.45 -6.00
N THR A 305 -0.57 2.36 -5.99
CA THR A 305 -1.89 2.21 -5.35
C THR A 305 -2.99 2.08 -6.41
N SER A 306 -4.11 1.47 -6.05
CA SER A 306 -5.24 1.28 -6.96
C SER A 306 -6.02 2.56 -7.18
N SER A 307 -6.75 2.63 -8.31
CA SER A 307 -7.56 3.79 -8.68
C SER A 307 -8.89 3.37 -9.31
N TYR A 308 -9.91 4.23 -9.17
CA TYR A 308 -11.25 3.95 -9.68
C TYR A 308 -11.25 3.84 -11.21
N ASN A 309 -11.72 2.72 -11.75
CA ASN A 309 -11.64 2.34 -13.16
C ASN A 309 -10.21 2.36 -13.75
N GLY A 310 -9.19 2.28 -12.89
CA GLY A 310 -7.79 2.29 -13.29
C GLY A 310 -7.05 1.03 -12.88
N GLY A 311 -5.72 1.13 -12.80
CA GLY A 311 -4.85 0.04 -12.35
C GLY A 311 -5.25 -0.47 -10.97
N GLN A 312 -5.31 -1.79 -10.81
CA GLN A 312 -5.58 -2.46 -9.53
C GLN A 312 -4.33 -3.17 -9.06
N PHE A 313 -3.90 -2.87 -7.84
CA PHE A 313 -2.67 -3.42 -7.25
C PHE A 313 -3.00 -4.07 -5.91
N ASP A 314 -2.42 -5.24 -5.66
CA ASP A 314 -2.55 -5.95 -4.40
C ASP A 314 -1.21 -6.43 -3.87
N ILE A 315 -1.12 -6.50 -2.54
CA ILE A 315 -0.04 -7.17 -1.83
C ILE A 315 -0.53 -8.55 -1.43
N SER A 316 0.34 -9.56 -1.51
CA SER A 316 0.01 -10.90 -1.02
C SER A 316 0.71 -11.15 0.31
N LEU A 317 -0.03 -11.52 1.34
CA LEU A 317 0.49 -11.80 2.67
C LEU A 317 0.14 -13.23 3.06
N LEU A 318 1.08 -13.89 3.74
CA LEU A 318 0.89 -15.20 4.36
C LEU A 318 1.46 -15.13 5.77
N VAL A 319 0.63 -15.47 6.75
CA VAL A 319 1.04 -15.71 8.13
C VAL A 319 0.79 -17.16 8.45
N TRP A 320 1.78 -17.88 8.96
CA TRP A 320 1.60 -19.29 9.34
C TRP A 320 2.53 -19.70 10.46
N LYS A 321 2.13 -20.72 11.20
CA LYS A 321 2.88 -21.29 12.30
C LYS A 321 3.87 -22.32 11.75
N ASP A 322 5.15 -22.11 12.02
CA ASP A 322 6.20 -23.07 11.66
C ASP A 322 6.06 -24.36 12.50
N PRO A 323 5.88 -25.54 11.88
CA PRO A 323 5.74 -26.79 12.60
C PRO A 323 6.98 -27.16 13.42
N LYS A 324 8.17 -26.66 13.04
CA LYS A 324 9.44 -27.04 13.69
C LYS A 324 9.67 -26.29 15.00
N HIS A 325 9.49 -24.96 15.00
CA HIS A 325 9.79 -24.13 16.17
C HIS A 325 8.53 -23.52 16.82
N GLY A 326 7.37 -23.65 16.19
CA GLY A 326 6.09 -23.09 16.67
C GLY A 326 5.94 -21.58 16.48
N ASN A 327 6.92 -20.91 15.87
CA ASN A 327 6.88 -19.45 15.65
C ASN A 327 5.97 -19.10 14.47
N TRP A 328 5.34 -17.93 14.53
CA TRP A 328 4.49 -17.43 13.44
C TRP A 328 5.32 -16.65 12.45
N TRP A 329 5.42 -17.12 11.22
CA TRP A 329 6.18 -16.46 10.16
C TRP A 329 5.29 -15.60 9.29
N LEU A 330 5.84 -14.46 8.85
CA LEU A 330 5.25 -13.54 7.90
C LEU A 330 6.00 -13.61 6.58
N GLU A 331 5.25 -13.84 5.52
CA GLU A 331 5.72 -13.76 4.15
C GLU A 331 4.97 -12.69 3.38
N PHE A 332 5.73 -11.94 2.58
CA PHE A 332 5.25 -10.90 1.67
C PHE A 332 5.46 -11.33 0.22
N GLY A 333 4.48 -11.06 -0.63
CA GLY A 333 4.50 -11.40 -2.05
C GLY A 333 4.56 -12.92 -2.27
N ASN A 334 5.39 -13.34 -3.23
CA ASN A 334 5.52 -14.74 -3.61
C ASN A 334 6.81 -15.39 -3.08
N GLY A 335 7.03 -15.34 -1.77
CA GLY A 335 8.10 -16.11 -1.11
C GLY A 335 9.06 -15.30 -0.25
N VAL A 336 8.91 -13.97 -0.14
CA VAL A 336 9.82 -13.12 0.63
C VAL A 336 9.48 -13.23 2.12
N LEU A 337 10.31 -13.94 2.87
CA LEU A 337 10.16 -14.09 4.33
C LEU A 337 10.52 -12.78 5.02
N VAL A 338 9.54 -12.07 5.55
CA VAL A 338 9.78 -10.80 6.24
C VAL A 338 10.43 -11.06 7.60
N GLY A 339 9.87 -11.98 8.37
CA GLY A 339 10.29 -12.29 9.73
C GLY A 339 9.27 -13.14 10.47
N TYR A 340 9.36 -13.18 11.80
CA TYR A 340 8.47 -14.00 12.63
C TYR A 340 8.16 -13.39 14.00
N TRP A 341 7.03 -13.80 14.57
CA TRP A 341 6.69 -13.62 15.97
C TRP A 341 7.01 -14.90 16.75
N PRO A 342 7.86 -14.84 17.78
CA PRO A 342 8.12 -15.97 18.66
C PRO A 342 6.86 -16.47 19.37
N SER A 343 6.69 -17.79 19.44
CA SER A 343 5.52 -18.44 20.07
C SER A 343 5.34 -18.07 21.54
N PHE A 344 6.44 -17.81 22.26
CA PHE A 344 6.41 -17.46 23.68
C PHE A 344 5.73 -16.12 23.98
N LEU A 345 5.53 -15.26 22.97
CA LEU A 345 4.80 -13.99 23.13
C LEU A 345 3.33 -14.23 23.43
N PHE A 346 2.81 -15.38 23.00
CA PHE A 346 1.40 -15.70 23.00
C PHE A 346 1.05 -16.72 24.09
N THR A 347 -0.20 -16.65 24.52
CA THR A 347 -0.86 -17.65 25.36
C THR A 347 -1.59 -18.63 24.45
N HIS A 348 -2.66 -18.19 23.78
CA HIS A 348 -3.52 -19.03 22.94
C HIS A 348 -2.92 -19.30 21.55
N LEU A 349 -2.38 -18.27 20.88
CA LEU A 349 -1.71 -18.45 19.59
C LEU A 349 -0.43 -19.29 19.69
N ARG A 350 0.01 -19.68 20.89
CA ARG A 350 1.08 -20.67 21.06
C ARG A 350 0.70 -22.02 20.47
N ASP A 351 -0.57 -22.39 20.52
CA ASP A 351 -1.07 -23.68 20.06
C ASP A 351 -1.59 -23.56 18.63
N HIS A 352 -2.70 -22.84 18.43
CA HIS A 352 -3.33 -22.59 17.13
C HIS A 352 -4.19 -21.32 17.18
N ALA A 353 -4.67 -20.88 16.01
CA ALA A 353 -5.69 -19.84 15.90
C ALA A 353 -7.09 -20.46 15.81
N THR A 354 -8.09 -19.82 16.41
CA THR A 354 -9.50 -20.29 16.40
C THR A 354 -10.37 -19.47 15.45
N MET A 355 -9.85 -18.34 14.98
CA MET A 355 -10.53 -17.46 14.03
C MET A 355 -9.52 -16.75 13.13
N VAL A 356 -9.90 -16.59 11.86
CA VAL A 356 -9.17 -15.76 10.90
C VAL A 356 -10.13 -14.75 10.30
N GLN A 357 -9.72 -13.49 10.22
CA GLN A 357 -10.52 -12.42 9.61
C GLN A 357 -9.73 -11.72 8.49
N PHE A 358 -10.47 -11.18 7.53
CA PHE A 358 -9.96 -10.40 6.40
C PHE A 358 -10.90 -9.23 6.18
N GLY A 359 -10.39 -8.02 6.08
CA GLY A 359 -11.27 -6.86 5.89
C GLY A 359 -10.66 -5.54 6.31
N GLY A 360 -11.54 -4.55 6.42
CA GLY A 360 -11.18 -3.19 6.78
C GLY A 360 -11.64 -2.82 8.18
N GLU A 361 -10.92 -1.85 8.74
CA GLU A 361 -11.23 -1.19 10.01
C GLU A 361 -10.96 0.30 9.85
N ILE A 362 -11.86 1.12 10.38
CA ILE A 362 -11.67 2.57 10.48
C ILE A 362 -11.90 3.04 11.90
N VAL A 363 -11.39 4.24 12.21
CA VAL A 363 -11.81 4.98 13.40
C VAL A 363 -12.72 6.12 12.98
N ASN A 364 -13.91 6.14 13.55
CA ASN A 364 -14.87 7.24 13.54
C ASN A 364 -14.76 7.98 14.88
N SER A 365 -14.25 9.21 14.84
CA SER A 365 -14.05 10.03 16.04
C SER A 365 -15.28 10.87 16.41
N GLU A 366 -16.32 10.89 15.58
CA GLU A 366 -17.54 11.64 15.86
C GLU A 366 -18.39 10.89 16.90
N SER A 367 -18.90 11.65 17.87
CA SER A 367 -19.71 11.13 18.99
C SER A 367 -21.23 11.22 18.72
N SER A 368 -21.62 11.84 17.61
CA SER A 368 -23.01 12.02 17.20
C SER A 368 -23.42 10.99 16.14
N SER A 369 -24.71 10.90 15.84
CA SER A 369 -25.26 9.98 14.83
C SER A 369 -24.80 10.24 13.37
N SER A 370 -23.80 11.11 13.16
CA SER A 370 -23.23 11.44 11.87
C SER A 370 -21.85 10.78 11.74
N HIS A 371 -21.70 9.97 10.71
CA HIS A 371 -20.46 9.28 10.38
C HIS A 371 -19.41 10.27 9.82
N THR A 372 -18.12 10.08 10.13
CA THR A 372 -17.05 10.89 9.50
C THR A 372 -16.91 10.60 8.01
N SER A 373 -16.21 11.46 7.27
CA SER A 373 -15.90 11.22 5.85
C SER A 373 -14.73 10.25 5.64
N THR A 374 -14.31 9.51 6.66
CA THR A 374 -13.22 8.54 6.53
C THR A 374 -13.65 7.39 5.62
N GLN A 375 -12.82 7.09 4.64
CA GLN A 375 -13.08 6.02 3.68
C GLN A 375 -12.48 4.71 4.18
N MET A 376 -13.18 3.60 3.92
CA MET A 376 -12.64 2.25 4.07
C MET A 376 -12.33 1.67 2.68
N GLY A 377 -11.17 1.03 2.54
CA GLY A 377 -10.76 0.43 1.25
C GLY A 377 -10.66 1.49 0.14
N SER A 378 -11.53 1.42 -0.86
CA SER A 378 -11.58 2.37 -1.96
C SER A 378 -12.48 3.58 -1.71
N GLY A 379 -13.26 3.56 -0.61
CA GLY A 379 -14.33 4.53 -0.37
C GLY A 379 -15.61 4.29 -1.16
N HIS A 380 -15.73 3.13 -1.82
CA HIS A 380 -16.89 2.72 -2.61
C HIS A 380 -17.49 1.41 -2.09
N PHE A 381 -18.81 1.26 -2.23
CA PHE A 381 -19.52 0.06 -1.80
C PHE A 381 -19.15 -1.17 -2.64
N ALA A 382 -19.16 -2.34 -2.01
CA ALA A 382 -18.80 -3.63 -2.58
C ALA A 382 -19.61 -3.97 -3.84
N GLY A 383 -20.87 -3.52 -3.91
CA GLY A 383 -21.74 -3.70 -5.08
C GLY A 383 -21.23 -3.05 -6.37
N GLU A 384 -20.28 -2.10 -6.31
CA GLU A 384 -19.67 -1.52 -7.51
C GLU A 384 -18.70 -2.46 -8.23
N GLY A 385 -18.20 -3.49 -7.54
CA GLY A 385 -17.40 -4.55 -8.13
C GLY A 385 -15.94 -4.20 -8.47
N PHE A 386 -15.29 -5.10 -9.21
CA PHE A 386 -13.85 -5.02 -9.52
C PHE A 386 -13.49 -3.75 -10.29
N GLY A 387 -12.38 -3.12 -9.92
CA GLY A 387 -11.92 -1.85 -10.50
C GLY A 387 -12.45 -0.61 -9.79
N LYS A 388 -13.40 -0.77 -8.86
CA LYS A 388 -14.08 0.32 -8.16
C LYS A 388 -14.12 0.11 -6.65
N ALA A 389 -14.60 -1.07 -6.23
CA ALA A 389 -14.59 -1.50 -4.86
C ALA A 389 -13.23 -2.12 -4.48
N SER A 390 -12.83 -1.95 -3.21
CA SER A 390 -11.70 -2.69 -2.65
C SER A 390 -12.03 -4.17 -2.53
N TYR A 391 -11.03 -5.03 -2.65
CA TYR A 391 -11.23 -6.48 -2.59
C TYR A 391 -10.15 -7.21 -1.80
N PHE A 392 -10.56 -8.37 -1.30
CA PHE A 392 -9.69 -9.45 -0.84
C PHE A 392 -9.87 -10.64 -1.79
N ARG A 393 -8.77 -11.26 -2.22
CA ARG A 393 -8.81 -12.44 -3.11
C ARG A 393 -7.81 -13.51 -2.70
N ASN A 394 -7.96 -14.70 -3.27
CA ASN A 394 -7.10 -15.86 -3.00
C ASN A 394 -7.01 -16.20 -1.50
N LEU A 395 -8.15 -16.17 -0.81
CA LEU A 395 -8.22 -16.41 0.62
C LEU A 395 -8.01 -17.90 0.91
N GLN A 396 -7.04 -18.19 1.76
CA GLN A 396 -6.66 -19.54 2.15
C GLN A 396 -6.30 -19.56 3.64
N VAL A 397 -6.47 -20.71 4.27
CA VAL A 397 -5.99 -21.01 5.63
C VAL A 397 -4.95 -22.11 5.59
N VAL A 398 -4.13 -22.21 6.63
CA VAL A 398 -3.18 -23.30 6.80
C VAL A 398 -3.76 -24.30 7.80
N ASP A 399 -3.79 -25.58 7.41
CA ASP A 399 -4.23 -26.68 8.26
C ASP A 399 -3.11 -27.21 9.19
N TRP A 400 -3.46 -28.16 10.05
CA TRP A 400 -2.53 -28.81 10.98
C TRP A 400 -1.40 -29.59 10.28
N ASP A 401 -1.62 -30.02 9.04
CA ASP A 401 -0.67 -30.74 8.20
C ASP A 401 0.25 -29.81 7.37
N ASN A 402 0.18 -28.49 7.62
CA ASN A 402 0.97 -27.46 6.95
C ASN A 402 0.67 -27.37 5.44
N ASN A 403 -0.60 -27.51 5.06
CA ASN A 403 -1.13 -27.31 3.72
C ASN A 403 -1.97 -26.04 3.63
N LEU A 404 -1.96 -25.39 2.45
CA LEU A 404 -2.83 -24.25 2.15
C LEU A 404 -4.18 -24.75 1.62
N MET A 405 -5.23 -24.47 2.38
CA MET A 405 -6.60 -24.88 2.09
C MET A 405 -7.45 -23.66 1.71
N PRO A 406 -8.31 -23.75 0.69
CA PRO A 406 -9.28 -22.70 0.42
C PRO A 406 -10.27 -22.56 1.59
N LEU A 407 -10.83 -21.36 1.76
CA LEU A 407 -11.90 -21.15 2.75
C LEU A 407 -13.18 -21.89 2.33
N SER A 408 -13.74 -22.72 3.22
CA SER A 408 -14.97 -23.48 2.99
C SER A 408 -16.22 -22.79 3.59
N ASN A 409 -16.06 -21.99 4.65
CA ASN A 409 -17.14 -21.46 5.49
C ASN A 409 -17.01 -19.94 5.74
N LEU A 410 -16.63 -19.16 4.73
CA LEU A 410 -16.49 -17.71 4.86
C LEU A 410 -17.84 -17.04 5.22
N ARG A 411 -17.87 -16.37 6.37
CA ARG A 411 -18.97 -15.50 6.81
C ARG A 411 -18.57 -14.05 6.64
N VAL A 412 -19.53 -13.16 6.50
CA VAL A 412 -19.29 -11.72 6.39
C VAL A 412 -20.05 -10.96 7.46
N LEU A 413 -19.45 -9.88 7.94
CA LEU A 413 -19.98 -8.99 8.97
C LEU A 413 -19.57 -7.55 8.64
N ALA A 414 -20.52 -6.63 8.74
CA ALA A 414 -20.26 -5.19 8.73
C ALA A 414 -21.01 -4.55 9.89
N ASP A 415 -20.32 -3.74 10.68
CA ASP A 415 -20.92 -3.07 11.86
C ASP A 415 -21.95 -2.02 11.40
N HIS A 416 -21.63 -1.25 10.35
CA HIS A 416 -22.50 -0.25 9.74
C HIS A 416 -22.61 -0.44 8.22
N PRO A 417 -23.46 -1.38 7.74
CA PRO A 417 -23.54 -1.73 6.31
C PRO A 417 -23.98 -0.59 5.39
N ASN A 418 -24.67 0.42 5.92
CA ASN A 418 -25.06 1.61 5.16
C ASN A 418 -23.89 2.60 4.94
N CYS A 419 -22.79 2.44 5.69
CA CYS A 419 -21.59 3.25 5.59
C CYS A 419 -20.45 2.46 4.94
N TYR A 420 -20.25 1.23 5.40
CA TYR A 420 -19.24 0.29 4.91
C TYR A 420 -19.89 -1.08 4.74
N ASP A 421 -20.10 -1.51 3.50
CA ASP A 421 -20.61 -2.83 3.20
C ASP A 421 -19.49 -3.82 2.87
N ILE A 422 -19.84 -5.10 2.87
CA ILE A 422 -18.97 -6.16 2.40
C ILE A 422 -19.83 -7.22 1.72
N GLN A 423 -19.33 -7.74 0.60
CA GLN A 423 -19.93 -8.86 -0.09
C GLN A 423 -18.92 -9.99 -0.19
N GLY A 424 -19.33 -11.16 0.31
CA GLY A 424 -18.56 -12.38 0.21
C GLY A 424 -19.05 -13.25 -0.93
N GLY A 425 -18.14 -13.96 -1.59
CA GLY A 425 -18.49 -14.92 -2.61
C GLY A 425 -17.34 -15.84 -2.95
N ILE A 426 -17.64 -17.12 -3.18
CA ILE A 426 -16.68 -18.05 -3.78
C ILE A 426 -16.90 -17.99 -5.28
N ASN A 427 -16.08 -17.22 -5.99
CA ASN A 427 -16.01 -17.33 -7.43
C ASN A 427 -15.34 -18.68 -7.76
N LYS A 428 -16.16 -19.73 -7.97
CA LYS A 428 -15.72 -21.04 -8.50
C LYS A 428 -15.31 -20.97 -9.98
N VAL A 429 -15.09 -19.79 -10.53
CA VAL A 429 -14.40 -19.67 -11.81
C VAL A 429 -12.95 -19.97 -11.49
N TYR A 430 -12.49 -21.16 -11.87
CA TYR A 430 -11.07 -21.47 -12.01
C TYR A 430 -10.46 -20.50 -13.04
N LEU A 431 -10.21 -19.26 -12.63
CA LEU A 431 -9.38 -18.31 -13.34
C LEU A 431 -7.94 -18.71 -13.04
N GLY A 432 -7.44 -19.68 -13.79
CA GLY A 432 -6.01 -19.89 -13.90
C GLY A 432 -5.35 -18.55 -14.26
N ALA A 433 -4.55 -18.02 -13.33
CA ALA A 433 -3.46 -17.08 -13.62
C ALA A 433 -3.79 -15.77 -14.36
N CYS A 434 -4.90 -15.07 -14.10
CA CYS A 434 -5.07 -13.68 -14.54
C CYS A 434 -4.26 -12.68 -13.67
N LYS A 435 -2.94 -12.88 -13.56
CA LYS A 435 -1.97 -11.85 -13.14
C LYS A 435 -1.12 -11.35 -14.31
N CYS A 436 -1.02 -12.12 -15.39
CA CYS A 436 -0.43 -11.70 -16.65
C CYS A 436 -1.56 -11.54 -17.66
N GLY A 437 -1.51 -10.53 -18.54
CA GLY A 437 -2.35 -10.47 -19.74
C GLY A 437 -1.95 -11.53 -20.77
N ASP A 438 -1.66 -12.75 -20.30
CA ASP A 438 -1.27 -13.89 -21.12
C ASP A 438 -2.51 -14.36 -21.88
N PRO A 439 -2.54 -14.19 -23.22
CA PRO A 439 -3.76 -14.33 -24.01
C PRO A 439 -4.06 -15.80 -24.34
N THR A 440 -3.94 -16.69 -23.34
CA THR A 440 -4.21 -18.14 -23.44
C THR A 440 -5.65 -18.46 -23.88
N MET A 441 -6.58 -17.51 -23.75
CA MET A 441 -7.95 -17.61 -24.26
C MET A 441 -8.03 -17.92 -25.77
N TYR A 442 -7.02 -17.57 -26.57
CA TYR A 442 -7.00 -17.89 -28.00
C TYR A 442 -6.46 -19.30 -28.32
N GLU A 443 -5.98 -20.06 -27.33
CA GLU A 443 -5.43 -21.40 -27.55
C GLU A 443 -6.47 -22.35 -28.18
N ALA A 444 -7.73 -22.27 -27.73
CA ALA A 444 -8.82 -23.07 -28.27
C ALA A 444 -9.11 -22.76 -29.75
N TYR A 445 -9.01 -21.49 -30.15
CA TYR A 445 -9.18 -21.07 -31.54
C TYR A 445 -8.10 -21.68 -32.43
N TRP A 446 -6.83 -21.61 -32.02
CA TRP A 446 -5.72 -22.16 -32.79
C TRP A 446 -5.71 -23.68 -32.84
N LYS A 447 -6.12 -24.36 -31.77
CA LYS A 447 -6.34 -25.83 -31.78
C LYS A 447 -7.40 -26.24 -32.81
N LYS A 448 -8.48 -25.46 -32.93
CA LYS A 448 -9.54 -25.70 -33.93
C LYS A 448 -9.08 -25.40 -35.37
N ALA A 449 -8.17 -24.45 -35.56
CA ALA A 449 -7.58 -24.15 -36.86
C ALA A 449 -6.71 -25.32 -37.39
N GLY A 450 -6.19 -26.16 -36.50
CA GLY A 450 -5.52 -27.42 -36.82
C GLY A 450 -4.31 -27.23 -37.75
N GLN A 451 -4.17 -28.10 -38.75
CA GLN A 451 -3.01 -28.11 -39.65
C GLN A 451 -2.87 -26.87 -40.54
N ARG A 452 -3.91 -26.03 -40.68
CA ARG A 452 -3.87 -24.81 -41.51
C ARG A 452 -2.87 -23.76 -41.00
N CYS A 453 -2.51 -23.84 -39.72
CA CYS A 453 -1.57 -22.93 -39.07
C CYS A 453 -0.23 -23.61 -38.73
N SER A 454 -0.02 -24.85 -39.20
CA SER A 454 1.23 -25.56 -39.00
C SER A 454 2.33 -24.94 -39.87
N VAL A 455 3.47 -24.62 -39.26
CA VAL A 455 4.65 -24.10 -39.97
C VAL A 455 5.74 -25.17 -39.93
N THR A 456 6.22 -25.57 -41.11
CA THR A 456 7.37 -26.46 -41.24
C THR A 456 8.58 -25.63 -41.60
N MET A 457 9.60 -25.63 -40.74
CA MET A 457 10.88 -24.97 -41.00
C MET A 457 11.94 -26.03 -41.26
N SER A 458 12.71 -25.87 -42.34
CA SER A 458 13.88 -26.74 -42.57
C SER A 458 15.04 -26.33 -41.64
N GLY A 459 15.92 -27.27 -41.30
CA GLY A 459 17.04 -27.00 -40.36
C GLY A 459 18.06 -25.96 -40.85
N PHE A 460 17.98 -25.57 -42.12
CA PHE A 460 18.83 -24.54 -42.73
C PHE A 460 18.10 -23.21 -42.98
N GLN A 461 16.79 -23.15 -42.70
CA GLN A 461 15.99 -21.95 -42.93
C GLN A 461 16.32 -20.87 -41.90
N SER A 462 16.44 -19.62 -42.37
CA SER A 462 16.69 -18.43 -41.54
C SER A 462 17.96 -18.50 -40.66
N LEU A 463 19.01 -19.17 -41.14
CA LEU A 463 20.35 -19.16 -40.51
C LEU A 463 21.14 -17.86 -40.78
N SER A 464 20.72 -17.08 -41.78
CA SER A 464 21.32 -15.78 -42.11
C SER A 464 20.90 -14.72 -41.08
N TYR A 465 21.81 -13.80 -40.76
CA TYR A 465 21.48 -12.60 -39.97
C TYR A 465 20.56 -11.62 -40.72
N PHE A 466 20.51 -11.71 -42.04
CA PHE A 466 19.72 -10.83 -42.89
C PHE A 466 18.45 -11.52 -43.37
N GLY A 467 17.31 -10.84 -43.19
CA GLY A 467 16.02 -11.21 -43.79
C GLY A 467 15.87 -10.59 -45.18
N ASP A 468 16.01 -9.27 -45.28
CA ASP A 468 16.13 -8.55 -46.56
C ASP A 468 17.05 -7.34 -46.40
N ALA A 469 18.30 -7.49 -46.83
CA ALA A 469 19.33 -6.45 -46.74
C ALA A 469 19.01 -5.16 -47.53
N LYS A 470 17.98 -5.15 -48.37
CA LYS A 470 17.58 -3.97 -49.15
C LYS A 470 16.58 -3.05 -48.45
N THR A 471 16.06 -3.47 -47.29
CA THR A 471 15.05 -2.72 -46.54
C THR A 471 15.67 -1.99 -45.35
N LEU A 472 15.01 -0.93 -44.87
CA LEU A 472 15.40 -0.20 -43.67
C LEU A 472 15.52 -1.13 -42.45
N CYS A 473 14.60 -2.10 -42.35
CA CYS A 473 14.60 -3.12 -41.32
C CYS A 473 15.20 -4.42 -41.88
N TRP A 474 16.52 -4.43 -42.07
CA TRP A 474 17.25 -5.49 -42.80
C TRP A 474 17.12 -6.92 -42.21
N PHE A 475 16.69 -7.04 -40.96
CA PHE A 475 16.42 -8.30 -40.28
C PHE A 475 14.95 -8.74 -40.37
N MET A 476 14.09 -8.01 -41.09
CA MET A 476 12.70 -8.40 -41.34
C MET A 476 12.60 -9.32 -42.55
N GLU A 477 11.85 -10.40 -42.42
CA GLU A 477 11.48 -11.28 -43.52
C GLU A 477 10.43 -10.61 -44.41
N LYS A 478 10.67 -10.54 -45.72
CA LYS A 478 9.78 -9.86 -46.68
C LYS A 478 8.34 -10.39 -46.66
N LYS A 479 8.19 -11.72 -46.54
CA LYS A 479 6.87 -12.37 -46.45
C LYS A 479 6.07 -11.91 -45.22
N LEU A 480 6.74 -11.61 -44.12
CA LEU A 480 6.09 -11.10 -42.91
C LEU A 480 5.59 -9.66 -43.12
N GLU A 481 6.40 -8.82 -43.79
CA GLU A 481 6.00 -7.45 -44.13
C GLU A 481 4.71 -7.43 -44.98
N ASP A 482 4.67 -8.26 -46.02
CA ASP A 482 3.51 -8.37 -46.93
C ASP A 482 2.22 -8.78 -46.19
N GLU A 483 2.31 -9.76 -45.29
CA GLU A 483 1.16 -10.23 -44.51
C GLU A 483 0.71 -9.21 -43.44
N ILE A 484 1.62 -8.47 -42.81
CA ILE A 484 1.27 -7.37 -41.89
C ILE A 484 0.48 -6.29 -42.63
N ARG A 485 0.95 -5.87 -43.80
CA ARG A 485 0.27 -4.86 -44.63
C ARG A 485 -1.12 -5.34 -45.06
N LYS A 486 -1.23 -6.59 -45.49
CA LYS A 486 -2.51 -7.21 -45.86
C LYS A 486 -3.48 -7.29 -44.68
N LEU A 487 -3.01 -7.69 -43.51
CA LEU A 487 -3.82 -7.80 -42.29
C LEU A 487 -4.45 -6.44 -41.94
N HIS A 488 -3.67 -5.36 -41.92
CA HIS A 488 -4.17 -4.03 -41.62
C HIS A 488 -5.13 -3.49 -42.69
N LYS A 489 -4.91 -3.82 -43.98
CA LYS A 489 -5.84 -3.49 -45.06
C LYS A 489 -7.19 -4.20 -44.92
N VAL A 490 -7.18 -5.48 -44.52
CA VAL A 490 -8.40 -6.26 -44.33
C VAL A 490 -9.14 -5.83 -43.05
N ALA A 491 -8.41 -5.59 -41.96
CA ALA A 491 -9.00 -5.19 -40.68
C ALA A 491 -9.45 -3.73 -40.64
N GLY A 492 -8.90 -2.87 -41.52
CA GLY A 492 -9.22 -1.44 -41.58
C GLY A 492 -8.80 -0.64 -40.34
N ASN A 493 -7.85 -1.17 -39.55
CA ASN A 493 -7.48 -0.61 -38.25
C ASN A 493 -6.22 0.28 -38.26
N ALA A 494 -5.46 0.30 -39.36
CA ALA A 494 -4.28 1.16 -39.50
C ALA A 494 -3.97 1.50 -40.96
N VAL A 495 -3.46 2.72 -41.19
CA VAL A 495 -2.95 3.14 -42.51
C VAL A 495 -1.50 2.68 -42.67
N VAL A 496 -1.27 1.77 -43.61
CA VAL A 496 0.06 1.17 -43.85
C VAL A 496 0.76 1.68 -45.10
N ASP A 497 0.03 2.31 -46.03
CA ASP A 497 0.60 2.86 -47.25
C ASP A 497 1.51 4.06 -46.94
N ALA A 498 2.65 4.16 -47.63
CA ALA A 498 3.70 5.17 -47.38
C ALA A 498 4.30 5.18 -45.96
N ARG A 499 4.25 4.04 -45.23
CA ARG A 499 4.90 3.85 -43.92
C ARG A 499 5.97 2.77 -43.98
N HIS A 500 7.09 3.01 -43.29
CA HIS A 500 8.08 1.98 -42.98
C HIS A 500 7.57 1.10 -41.84
N ILE A 501 7.85 -0.21 -41.92
CA ILE A 501 7.53 -1.18 -40.87
C ILE A 501 8.83 -1.56 -40.18
N VAL A 502 8.81 -1.59 -38.85
CA VAL A 502 9.92 -2.05 -38.01
C VAL A 502 9.39 -3.12 -37.07
N VAL A 503 10.08 -4.24 -36.96
CA VAL A 503 9.72 -5.34 -36.05
C VAL A 503 10.62 -5.33 -34.81
N GLY A 504 10.07 -5.79 -33.69
CA GLY A 504 10.79 -5.93 -32.43
C GLY A 504 10.28 -7.13 -31.66
N THR A 505 11.07 -7.58 -30.68
CA THR A 505 10.73 -8.66 -29.76
C THR A 505 9.71 -8.15 -28.75
N GLY A 506 8.45 -8.14 -29.19
CA GLY A 506 7.34 -7.54 -28.45
C GLY A 506 7.28 -6.01 -28.59
N SER A 507 6.10 -5.45 -28.34
CA SER A 507 5.87 -4.01 -28.39
C SER A 507 6.69 -3.24 -27.34
N SER A 508 7.04 -3.88 -26.22
CA SER A 508 7.90 -3.29 -25.18
C SER A 508 9.25 -2.82 -25.74
N GLN A 509 9.89 -3.60 -26.62
CA GLN A 509 11.15 -3.20 -27.26
C GLN A 509 10.94 -1.99 -28.19
N LEU A 510 9.83 -1.98 -28.94
CA LEU A 510 9.52 -0.91 -29.89
C LEU A 510 9.18 0.41 -29.18
N ILE A 511 8.53 0.36 -28.00
CA ILE A 511 8.26 1.55 -27.19
C ILE A 511 9.56 2.21 -26.75
N LEU A 512 10.52 1.42 -26.24
CA LEU A 512 11.84 1.93 -25.85
C LEU A 512 12.62 2.48 -27.03
N ALA A 513 12.63 1.77 -28.16
CA ALA A 513 13.27 2.23 -29.39
C ALA A 513 12.64 3.53 -29.92
N GLY A 514 11.32 3.66 -29.84
CA GLY A 514 10.59 4.88 -30.22
C GLY A 514 10.91 6.06 -29.31
N LEU A 515 10.98 5.84 -27.99
CA LEU A 515 11.39 6.87 -27.04
C LEU A 515 12.82 7.35 -27.31
N TYR A 516 13.74 6.43 -27.62
CA TYR A 516 15.12 6.77 -27.95
C TYR A 516 15.25 7.49 -29.29
N ALA A 517 14.48 7.10 -30.31
CA ALA A 517 14.54 7.72 -31.63
C ALA A 517 13.90 9.13 -31.69
N LEU A 518 13.05 9.46 -30.72
CA LEU A 518 12.37 10.76 -30.59
C LEU A 518 13.08 11.73 -29.62
N ALA A 519 14.00 11.22 -28.80
CA ALA A 519 14.84 12.01 -27.91
C ALA A 519 16.02 12.60 -28.69
#